data_AF-A0A094Q666-F1
#
_entry.id   AF-A0A094Q666-F1
#
_cell.length_a   1.000
_cell.length_b   1.000
_cell.length_c   1.000
_cell.angle_alpha   90.00
_cell.angle_beta   90.00
_cell.angle_gamma   90.00
#
_symmetry.space_group_name_H-M   'P 1'
#
loop_
_entity.id
_entity.type
_entity.pdbx_description
1 polymer ?
#
loop_
_entity_poly.entity_id
_entity_poly.type
_entity_poly.pdbx_seq_one_letter_code
_entity_poly.pdbx_strand_id
1 'polypeptide(L)'
;MSNESLPRLLTGDVVGQVDATQVPRYAGLGTFARLPFIDEVSDVDVALVGIPFDTGVSYRPGARFGPSHVRESSRLLRPFNPAGSKSPFASQQVADAGDIAANPFHIEEAISQIERGSRALHERAKRLITIGGDHTIALPLLRTMAAKHGPISVVHFDAHLDTWDSYFGEDYTHGTPFRRASEEGLIDKEGSMHVGIRGPLYSAKDLDQDKSLGFEIFSSVEFEDIGAQGAIDKIRERVQNRPMYVSIDIDVLDPSHAPGTGTPEAGGLTSRELLKVIRSFGDMNIVGADVVE
;
A
#
# COMPACT_ATOMS: atom_id res chain seq x y z
N MET A 1 -36.78 3.43 -1.79
CA MET A 1 -36.21 2.60 -2.87
C MET A 1 -36.29 1.16 -2.37
N SER A 2 -36.81 0.25 -3.19
CA SER A 2 -37.09 -1.14 -2.79
C SER A 2 -35.86 -1.80 -2.16
N ASN A 3 -36.12 -2.56 -1.11
CA ASN A 3 -35.14 -3.29 -0.31
C ASN A 3 -34.61 -4.54 -1.03
N GLU A 4 -34.48 -4.48 -2.36
CA GLU A 4 -33.90 -5.57 -3.15
C GLU A 4 -32.39 -5.52 -2.98
N SER A 5 -31.82 -6.59 -2.42
CA SER A 5 -30.38 -6.76 -2.32
C SER A 5 -29.76 -6.66 -3.71
N LEU A 6 -28.72 -5.82 -3.87
CA LEU A 6 -27.96 -5.73 -5.12
C LEU A 6 -27.51 -7.13 -5.56
N PRO A 7 -27.65 -7.50 -6.85
CA PRO A 7 -27.21 -8.81 -7.32
C PRO A 7 -25.69 -8.89 -7.20
N ARG A 8 -25.19 -9.80 -6.37
CA ARG A 8 -23.76 -10.04 -6.14
C ARG A 8 -23.35 -11.42 -6.61
N LEU A 9 -22.08 -11.56 -6.98
CA LEU A 9 -21.46 -12.86 -7.24
C LEU A 9 -21.23 -13.58 -5.92
N LEU A 10 -21.74 -14.80 -5.78
CA LEU A 10 -21.60 -15.62 -4.57
C LEU A 10 -20.79 -16.88 -4.89
N THR A 11 -19.93 -17.32 -3.97
CA THR A 11 -19.19 -18.58 -4.08
C THR A 11 -19.11 -19.23 -2.70
N GLY A 12 -19.99 -20.20 -2.45
CA GLY A 12 -20.24 -20.69 -1.09
C GLY A 12 -20.74 -19.53 -0.21
N ASP A 13 -20.08 -19.32 0.93
CA ASP A 13 -20.38 -18.23 1.86
C ASP A 13 -19.67 -16.90 1.50
N VAL A 14 -18.83 -16.89 0.46
CA VAL A 14 -18.10 -15.69 0.05
C VAL A 14 -19.01 -14.76 -0.76
N VAL A 15 -19.16 -13.53 -0.26
CA VAL A 15 -19.89 -12.44 -0.91
C VAL A 15 -18.93 -11.59 -1.74
N GLY A 16 -19.06 -11.65 -3.06
CA GLY A 16 -18.19 -10.96 -4.00
C GLY A 16 -18.75 -9.64 -4.55
N GLN A 17 -18.21 -9.25 -5.70
CA GLN A 17 -18.57 -8.01 -6.40
C GLN A 17 -20.05 -8.00 -6.83
N VAL A 18 -20.63 -6.80 -6.98
CA VAL A 18 -21.90 -6.63 -7.70
C VAL A 18 -21.77 -7.17 -9.14
N ASP A 19 -22.73 -7.98 -9.56
CA ASP A 19 -22.77 -8.61 -10.88
C ASP A 19 -22.88 -7.54 -11.98
N ALA A 20 -21.79 -7.37 -12.71
CA ALA A 20 -21.67 -6.38 -13.77
C ALA A 20 -22.50 -6.71 -15.02
N THR A 21 -23.07 -7.92 -15.12
CA THR A 21 -24.00 -8.30 -16.20
C THR A 21 -25.43 -7.85 -15.91
N GLN A 22 -25.75 -7.58 -14.64
CA GLN A 22 -27.07 -7.12 -14.20
C GLN A 22 -27.08 -5.64 -13.82
N VAL A 23 -26.01 -5.14 -13.19
CA VAL A 23 -25.86 -3.72 -12.84
C VAL A 23 -24.63 -3.14 -13.52
N PRO A 24 -24.78 -2.14 -14.41
CA PRO A 24 -23.65 -1.57 -15.14
C PRO A 24 -22.61 -0.99 -14.17
N ARG A 25 -21.34 -1.05 -14.57
CA ARG A 25 -20.19 -0.70 -13.70
C ARG A 25 -20.22 0.72 -13.16
N TYR A 26 -20.83 1.65 -13.89
CA TYR A 26 -20.98 3.06 -13.51
C TYR A 26 -22.11 3.31 -12.50
N ALA A 27 -22.91 2.30 -12.14
CA ALA A 27 -24.05 2.41 -11.23
C ALA A 27 -23.83 1.68 -9.89
N GLY A 28 -24.59 2.12 -8.89
CA GLY A 28 -24.52 1.63 -7.50
C GLY A 28 -23.51 2.41 -6.66
N LEU A 29 -23.36 2.00 -5.39
CA LEU A 29 -22.40 2.58 -4.47
C LEU A 29 -20.95 2.39 -4.95
N GLY A 30 -20.10 3.38 -4.69
CA GLY A 30 -18.70 3.42 -5.10
C GLY A 30 -17.76 2.75 -4.11
N THR A 31 -18.00 1.48 -3.73
CA THR A 31 -17.02 0.69 -2.96
C THR A 31 -15.91 0.16 -3.88
N PHE A 32 -14.73 -0.11 -3.31
CA PHE A 32 -13.59 -0.71 -4.00
C PHE A 32 -14.01 -2.00 -4.69
N ALA A 33 -13.74 -2.08 -5.99
CA ALA A 33 -14.12 -3.17 -6.87
C ALA A 33 -15.62 -3.55 -6.79
N ARG A 34 -16.49 -2.66 -6.28
CA ARG A 34 -17.92 -2.94 -6.00
C ARG A 34 -18.12 -4.12 -5.03
N LEU A 35 -17.20 -4.30 -4.09
CA LEU A 35 -17.25 -5.31 -3.04
C LEU A 35 -18.33 -4.97 -1.98
N PRO A 36 -18.72 -5.93 -1.12
CA PRO A 36 -19.53 -5.62 0.06
C PRO A 36 -18.79 -4.64 0.97
N PHE A 37 -19.56 -3.76 1.60
CA PHE A 37 -19.10 -3.01 2.75
C PHE A 37 -18.88 -3.98 3.93
N ILE A 38 -17.92 -3.67 4.79
CA ILE A 38 -17.48 -4.59 5.84
C ILE A 38 -18.59 -5.05 6.80
N ASP A 39 -19.63 -4.23 7.00
CA ASP A 39 -20.77 -4.58 7.86
C ASP A 39 -21.81 -5.49 7.18
N GLU A 40 -21.68 -5.72 5.87
CA GLU A 40 -22.51 -6.69 5.13
C GLU A 40 -21.98 -8.13 5.27
N VAL A 41 -20.83 -8.35 5.91
CA VAL A 41 -20.15 -9.66 6.06
C VAL A 41 -19.56 -9.84 7.46
N SER A 42 -19.43 -11.08 7.93
CA SER A 42 -18.96 -11.38 9.29
C SER A 42 -17.47 -11.73 9.37
N ASP A 43 -17.00 -12.65 8.53
CA ASP A 43 -15.62 -13.16 8.56
C ASP A 43 -14.82 -12.57 7.40
N VAL A 44 -13.93 -11.61 7.68
CA VAL A 44 -13.18 -10.88 6.64
C VAL A 44 -11.74 -11.38 6.58
N ASP A 45 -11.35 -11.95 5.43
CA ASP A 45 -9.95 -12.33 5.20
C ASP A 45 -9.08 -11.11 4.87
N VAL A 46 -9.61 -10.19 4.07
CA VAL A 46 -8.91 -8.96 3.66
C VAL A 46 -9.87 -7.77 3.70
N ALA A 47 -9.51 -6.75 4.48
CA ALA A 47 -10.18 -5.46 4.46
C ALA A 47 -9.42 -4.49 3.56
N LEU A 48 -10.14 -3.86 2.62
CA LEU A 48 -9.67 -2.75 1.79
C LEU A 48 -10.09 -1.46 2.48
N VAL A 49 -9.14 -0.60 2.85
CA VAL A 49 -9.43 0.61 3.62
C VAL A 49 -8.75 1.82 3.00
N GLY A 50 -9.45 2.94 2.95
CA GLY A 50 -8.86 4.21 2.53
C GLY A 50 -8.31 5.01 3.70
N ILE A 51 -7.23 5.77 3.50
CA ILE A 51 -6.73 6.76 4.48
C ILE A 51 -6.53 8.10 3.75
N PRO A 52 -7.57 8.93 3.64
CA PRO A 52 -7.52 10.20 2.91
C PRO A 52 -6.77 11.28 3.72
N PHE A 53 -5.44 11.22 3.71
CA PHE A 53 -4.54 12.08 4.48
C PHE A 53 -3.35 12.53 3.65
N ASP A 54 -3.00 13.81 3.66
CA ASP A 54 -1.81 14.32 2.97
C ASP A 54 -1.16 15.52 3.70
N THR A 55 -1.29 15.60 5.02
CA THR A 55 -0.74 16.72 5.80
C THR A 55 0.80 16.61 5.94
N GLY A 56 1.39 15.46 5.68
CA GLY A 56 2.83 15.23 5.73
C GLY A 56 3.58 15.53 4.43
N VAL A 57 2.88 15.93 3.36
CA VAL A 57 3.52 16.26 2.07
C VAL A 57 4.40 17.51 2.16
N SER A 58 5.57 17.46 1.51
CA SER A 58 6.50 18.59 1.44
C SER A 58 6.37 19.45 0.18
N TYR A 59 5.72 18.92 -0.88
CA TYR A 59 5.65 19.58 -2.19
C TYR A 59 4.23 19.78 -2.72
N ARG A 60 3.61 18.78 -3.38
CA ARG A 60 2.27 18.91 -3.97
C ARG A 60 1.25 18.12 -3.15
N PRO A 61 0.25 18.77 -2.54
CA PRO A 61 -0.85 18.07 -1.88
C PRO A 61 -1.87 17.54 -2.90
N GLY A 62 -2.78 16.70 -2.43
CA GLY A 62 -3.87 16.14 -3.24
C GLY A 62 -4.12 14.66 -2.97
N ALA A 63 -3.14 13.96 -2.40
CA ALA A 63 -3.23 12.52 -2.10
C ALA A 63 -4.40 12.18 -1.16
N ARG A 64 -4.92 13.15 -0.37
CA ARG A 64 -6.16 12.97 0.41
C ARG A 64 -7.39 12.58 -0.42
N PHE A 65 -7.38 12.83 -1.74
CA PHE A 65 -8.46 12.43 -2.65
C PHE A 65 -8.21 11.08 -3.36
N GLY A 66 -7.01 10.51 -3.20
CA GLY A 66 -6.58 9.23 -3.78
C GLY A 66 -7.55 8.08 -3.51
N PRO A 67 -7.95 7.80 -2.25
CA PRO A 67 -8.80 6.65 -1.94
C PRO A 67 -10.15 6.69 -2.67
N SER A 68 -10.78 7.87 -2.72
CA SER A 68 -12.04 8.07 -3.46
C SER A 68 -11.85 7.85 -4.97
N HIS A 69 -10.78 8.37 -5.55
CA HIS A 69 -10.50 8.23 -6.98
C HIS A 69 -10.19 6.78 -7.37
N VAL A 70 -9.45 6.06 -6.52
CA VAL A 70 -9.15 4.63 -6.71
C VAL A 70 -10.43 3.81 -6.62
N ARG A 71 -11.34 4.09 -5.67
CA ARG A 71 -12.64 3.41 -5.61
C ARG A 71 -13.44 3.59 -6.90
N GLU A 72 -13.54 4.81 -7.43
CA GLU A 72 -14.25 5.04 -8.70
C GLU A 72 -13.57 4.32 -9.88
N SER A 73 -12.25 4.35 -9.96
CA SER A 73 -11.48 3.68 -11.01
C SER A 73 -11.56 2.15 -10.93
N SER A 74 -11.65 1.61 -9.71
CA SER A 74 -11.70 0.16 -9.45
C SER A 74 -12.95 -0.54 -10.00
N ARG A 75 -13.99 0.20 -10.41
CA ARG A 75 -15.24 -0.34 -10.98
C ARG A 75 -15.01 -1.14 -12.28
N LEU A 76 -13.87 -0.95 -12.93
CA LEU A 76 -13.43 -1.71 -14.11
C LEU A 76 -12.89 -3.11 -13.78
N LEU A 77 -12.54 -3.39 -12.52
CA LEU A 77 -11.99 -4.68 -12.11
C LEU A 77 -13.00 -5.82 -12.35
N ARG A 78 -12.47 -6.96 -12.81
CA ARG A 78 -13.24 -8.18 -13.06
C ARG A 78 -12.91 -9.26 -12.03
N PRO A 79 -13.79 -10.24 -11.80
CA PRO A 79 -13.58 -11.26 -10.75
C PRO A 79 -12.40 -12.21 -10.98
N PHE A 80 -11.90 -12.32 -12.22
CA PHE A 80 -10.85 -13.28 -12.58
C PHE A 80 -9.61 -12.57 -13.11
N ASN A 81 -8.46 -12.90 -12.53
CA ASN A 81 -7.14 -12.50 -12.99
C ASN A 81 -6.53 -13.64 -13.84
N PRO A 82 -6.40 -13.48 -15.16
CA PRO A 82 -5.89 -14.52 -16.04
C PRO A 82 -4.37 -14.74 -15.91
N ALA A 83 -3.61 -13.72 -15.50
CA ALA A 83 -2.15 -13.84 -15.39
C ALA A 83 -1.73 -14.75 -14.22
N GLY A 84 -2.52 -14.76 -13.13
CA GLY A 84 -2.31 -15.64 -11.98
C GLY A 84 -3.25 -16.83 -11.91
N SER A 85 -4.23 -16.93 -12.83
CA SER A 85 -5.36 -17.87 -12.76
C SER A 85 -6.06 -17.86 -11.39
N LYS A 86 -6.39 -16.66 -10.89
CA LYS A 86 -7.00 -16.46 -9.56
C LYS A 86 -8.31 -15.69 -9.64
N SER A 87 -9.23 -16.04 -8.75
CA SER A 87 -10.44 -15.27 -8.45
C SER A 87 -10.39 -14.78 -7.01
N PRO A 88 -9.71 -13.65 -6.72
CA PRO A 88 -9.46 -13.21 -5.35
C PRO A 88 -10.76 -12.99 -4.56
N PHE A 89 -11.80 -12.46 -5.20
CA PHE A 89 -13.10 -12.17 -4.57
C PHE A 89 -14.04 -13.39 -4.45
N ALA A 90 -13.63 -14.56 -4.94
CA ALA A 90 -14.39 -15.80 -4.82
C ALA A 90 -13.65 -16.85 -3.97
N SER A 91 -12.36 -16.65 -3.69
CA SER A 91 -11.52 -17.59 -2.95
C SER A 91 -11.33 -17.22 -1.48
N GLN A 92 -11.69 -15.99 -1.11
CA GLN A 92 -11.60 -15.45 0.26
C GLN A 92 -12.56 -14.26 0.38
N GLN A 93 -12.99 -13.95 1.61
CA GLN A 93 -13.87 -12.82 1.84
C GLN A 93 -13.07 -11.51 1.85
N VAL A 94 -13.33 -10.68 0.85
CA VAL A 94 -12.75 -9.33 0.72
C VAL A 94 -13.87 -8.30 0.85
N ALA A 95 -13.67 -7.27 1.68
CA ALA A 95 -14.66 -6.22 1.90
C ALA A 95 -14.01 -4.83 1.89
N ASP A 96 -14.78 -3.83 1.46
CA ASP A 96 -14.41 -2.41 1.62
C ASP A 96 -14.80 -1.96 3.04
N ALA A 97 -13.82 -1.46 3.79
CA ALA A 97 -13.98 -1.01 5.16
C ALA A 97 -14.26 0.50 5.28
N GLY A 98 -14.47 1.18 4.15
CA GLY A 98 -14.57 2.63 4.11
C GLY A 98 -13.22 3.30 4.38
N ASP A 99 -13.26 4.45 5.04
CA ASP A 99 -12.05 5.24 5.31
C ASP A 99 -11.76 5.32 6.81
N ILE A 100 -10.47 5.32 7.16
CA ILE A 100 -10.02 5.79 8.46
C ILE A 100 -9.84 7.30 8.36
N ALA A 101 -10.75 8.04 8.98
CA ALA A 101 -10.64 9.50 9.07
C ALA A 101 -9.52 9.89 10.04
N ALA A 102 -8.74 10.90 9.65
CA ALA A 102 -7.63 11.42 10.43
C ALA A 102 -7.67 12.96 10.48
N ASN A 103 -7.09 13.56 11.52
CA ASN A 103 -7.05 15.02 11.69
C ASN A 103 -6.22 15.66 10.57
N PRO A 104 -6.78 16.56 9.74
CA PRO A 104 -6.03 17.16 8.63
C PRO A 104 -5.10 18.31 9.07
N PHE A 105 -5.12 18.71 10.34
CA PHE A 105 -4.39 19.87 10.86
C PHE A 105 -3.36 19.53 11.94
N HIS A 106 -3.39 18.32 12.50
CA HIS A 106 -2.48 17.90 13.56
C HIS A 106 -1.97 16.49 13.26
N ILE A 107 -0.72 16.41 12.78
CA ILE A 107 -0.15 15.19 12.21
C ILE A 107 0.03 14.07 13.24
N GLU A 108 0.42 14.39 14.47
CA GLU A 108 0.57 13.41 15.55
C GLU A 108 -0.78 12.84 15.98
N GLU A 109 -1.82 13.68 16.04
CA GLU A 109 -3.18 13.21 16.30
C GLU A 109 -3.65 12.32 15.15
N ALA A 110 -3.37 12.70 13.90
CA ALA A 110 -3.69 11.94 12.70
C ALA A 110 -3.05 10.55 12.73
N ILE A 111 -1.74 10.47 12.99
CA ILE A 111 -1.00 9.21 13.15
C ILE A 111 -1.64 8.35 14.24
N SER A 112 -1.96 8.93 15.39
CA SER A 112 -2.60 8.22 16.50
C SER A 112 -4.01 7.71 16.15
N GLN A 113 -4.79 8.49 15.40
CA GLN A 113 -6.12 8.10 14.91
C GLN A 113 -6.02 6.96 13.88
N ILE A 114 -5.05 7.02 12.96
CA ILE A 114 -4.78 5.98 11.97
C ILE A 114 -4.36 4.67 12.64
N GLU A 115 -3.46 4.73 13.62
CA GLU A 115 -3.04 3.56 14.39
C GLU A 115 -4.23 2.91 15.11
N ARG A 116 -5.06 3.69 15.80
CA ARG A 116 -6.27 3.17 16.47
C ARG A 116 -7.26 2.56 15.49
N GLY A 117 -7.52 3.24 14.37
CA GLY A 117 -8.44 2.78 13.33
C GLY A 117 -7.98 1.48 12.68
N SER A 118 -6.70 1.41 12.31
CA SER A 118 -6.12 0.20 11.71
C SER A 118 -6.09 -0.98 12.69
N ARG A 119 -5.78 -0.76 13.97
CA ARG A 119 -5.89 -1.82 15.01
C ARG A 119 -7.32 -2.33 15.14
N ALA A 120 -8.30 -1.44 15.28
CA ALA A 120 -9.69 -1.84 15.40
C ALA A 120 -10.19 -2.62 14.18
N LEU A 121 -9.75 -2.23 12.98
CA LEU A 121 -10.07 -2.95 11.75
C LEU A 121 -9.38 -4.32 11.69
N HIS A 122 -8.16 -4.44 12.19
CA HIS A 122 -7.42 -5.70 12.21
C HIS A 122 -8.01 -6.75 13.15
N GLU A 123 -8.81 -6.34 14.14
CA GLU A 123 -9.62 -7.27 14.95
C GLU A 123 -10.77 -7.89 14.16
N ARG A 124 -11.23 -7.23 13.07
CA ARG A 124 -12.30 -7.72 12.19
C ARG A 124 -11.80 -8.42 10.94
N ALA A 125 -10.56 -8.13 10.51
CA ALA A 125 -10.00 -8.64 9.27
C ALA A 125 -8.60 -9.24 9.44
N LYS A 126 -8.35 -10.38 8.78
CA LYS A 126 -7.06 -11.09 8.92
C LYS A 126 -5.88 -10.34 8.30
N ARG A 127 -6.11 -9.50 7.28
CA ARG A 127 -5.12 -8.63 6.64
C ARG A 127 -5.75 -7.32 6.21
N LEU A 128 -4.93 -6.28 6.12
CA LEU A 128 -5.31 -4.96 5.63
C LEU A 128 -4.60 -4.69 4.30
N ILE A 129 -5.34 -4.17 3.33
CA ILE A 129 -4.78 -3.50 2.15
C ILE A 129 -5.27 -2.06 2.18
N THR A 130 -4.34 -1.13 2.28
CA THR A 130 -4.65 0.28 2.43
C THR A 130 -4.49 1.01 1.10
N ILE A 131 -5.41 1.91 0.79
CA ILE A 131 -5.23 2.91 -0.25
C ILE A 131 -5.04 4.25 0.47
N GLY A 132 -3.86 4.83 0.30
CA GLY A 132 -3.43 5.98 1.08
C GLY A 132 -3.83 7.33 0.52
N GLY A 133 -3.40 8.33 1.26
CA GLY A 133 -2.89 9.56 0.68
C GLY A 133 -1.36 9.52 0.76
N ASP A 134 -0.73 10.45 1.46
CA ASP A 134 0.74 10.52 1.49
C ASP A 134 1.41 9.37 2.28
N HIS A 135 2.72 9.18 2.08
CA HIS A 135 3.45 8.03 2.64
C HIS A 135 3.59 8.07 4.18
N THR A 136 3.22 9.17 4.86
CA THR A 136 3.24 9.26 6.33
C THR A 136 2.40 8.16 6.98
N ILE A 137 1.34 7.69 6.30
CA ILE A 137 0.43 6.68 6.83
C ILE A 137 1.10 5.32 7.05
N ALA A 138 2.26 5.05 6.44
CA ALA A 138 2.99 3.80 6.62
C ALA A 138 3.41 3.59 8.09
N LEU A 139 3.83 4.65 8.79
CA LEU A 139 4.27 4.55 10.18
C LEU A 139 3.20 3.93 11.12
N PRO A 140 1.98 4.49 11.24
CA PRO A 140 0.95 3.89 12.08
C PRO A 140 0.48 2.52 11.59
N LEU A 141 0.53 2.23 10.29
CA LEU A 141 0.22 0.89 9.76
C LEU A 141 1.26 -0.14 10.19
N LEU A 142 2.55 0.20 10.15
CA LEU A 142 3.65 -0.64 10.62
C LEU A 142 3.58 -0.86 12.13
N ARG A 143 3.20 0.14 12.93
CA ARG A 143 2.92 -0.05 14.37
C ARG A 143 1.83 -1.10 14.61
N THR A 144 0.79 -1.10 13.78
CA THR A 144 -0.31 -2.08 13.86
C THR A 144 0.17 -3.48 13.47
N MET A 145 0.93 -3.62 12.39
CA MET A 145 1.45 -4.92 11.94
C MET A 145 2.49 -5.49 12.92
N ALA A 146 3.44 -4.65 13.37
CA ALA A 146 4.51 -5.09 14.24
C ALA A 146 4.03 -5.52 15.63
N ALA A 147 2.94 -4.93 16.13
CA ALA A 147 2.32 -5.35 17.38
C ALA A 147 1.87 -6.84 17.38
N LYS A 148 1.57 -7.39 16.20
CA LYS A 148 1.12 -8.78 16.02
C LYS A 148 2.22 -9.72 15.55
N HIS A 149 3.13 -9.23 14.72
CA HIS A 149 4.09 -10.06 14.00
C HIS A 149 5.54 -9.86 14.45
N GLY A 150 5.82 -8.89 15.33
CA GLY A 150 7.18 -8.43 15.62
C GLY A 150 7.72 -7.54 14.50
N PRO A 151 9.04 -7.30 14.45
CA PRO A 151 9.66 -6.51 13.38
C PRO A 151 9.28 -7.02 11.98
N ILE A 152 9.00 -6.09 11.08
CA ILE A 152 8.44 -6.33 9.75
C ILE A 152 9.50 -6.12 8.67
N SER A 153 9.62 -7.08 7.75
CA SER A 153 10.31 -6.89 6.48
C SER A 153 9.50 -5.96 5.59
N VAL A 154 10.01 -4.77 5.29
CA VAL A 154 9.35 -3.87 4.34
C VAL A 154 9.96 -4.03 2.96
N VAL A 155 9.14 -4.38 1.98
CA VAL A 155 9.48 -4.24 0.56
C VAL A 155 8.81 -2.97 0.07
N HIS A 156 9.63 -1.95 -0.10
CA HIS A 156 9.25 -0.59 -0.39
C HIS A 156 9.49 -0.29 -1.87
N PHE A 157 8.43 -0.05 -2.63
CA PHE A 157 8.51 0.38 -4.02
C PHE A 157 8.33 1.89 -4.07
N ASP A 158 9.38 2.62 -4.39
CA ASP A 158 9.39 4.10 -4.32
C ASP A 158 10.54 4.67 -5.17
N ALA A 159 10.41 5.93 -5.60
CA ALA A 159 11.54 6.69 -6.12
C ALA A 159 12.49 7.17 -4.99
N HIS A 160 11.99 7.30 -3.76
CA HIS A 160 12.61 7.94 -2.61
C HIS A 160 12.89 6.96 -1.46
N LEU A 161 13.78 7.35 -0.55
CA LEU A 161 14.20 6.48 0.56
C LEU A 161 13.19 6.51 1.72
N ASP A 162 12.53 7.63 1.94
CA ASP A 162 11.59 7.88 3.04
C ASP A 162 12.14 7.55 4.44
N THR A 163 13.46 7.70 4.56
CA THR A 163 14.26 7.48 5.77
C THR A 163 15.03 8.73 6.22
N TRP A 164 14.64 9.91 5.73
CA TRP A 164 15.24 11.16 6.22
C TRP A 164 14.83 11.45 7.67
N ASP A 165 15.62 12.32 8.33
CA ASP A 165 15.38 12.64 9.73
C ASP A 165 14.17 13.55 9.91
N SER A 166 14.25 14.79 9.46
CA SER A 166 13.21 15.79 9.66
C SER A 166 13.24 16.80 8.53
N TYR A 167 12.11 17.46 8.33
CA TYR A 167 11.97 18.57 7.39
C TYR A 167 11.51 19.81 8.15
N PHE A 168 12.25 20.91 8.02
CA PHE A 168 11.92 22.19 8.67
C PHE A 168 11.75 22.12 10.20
N GLY A 169 12.34 21.11 10.85
CA GLY A 169 12.22 20.88 12.28
C GLY A 169 11.03 19.99 12.68
N GLU A 170 10.28 19.46 11.71
CA GLU A 170 9.16 18.54 11.93
C GLU A 170 9.60 17.09 11.71
N ASP A 171 9.25 16.23 12.66
CA ASP A 171 9.67 14.83 12.71
C ASP A 171 8.79 13.89 11.90
N TYR A 172 7.62 14.37 11.47
CA TYR A 172 6.63 13.58 10.74
C TYR A 172 6.30 14.25 9.41
N THR A 173 6.83 13.69 8.34
CA THR A 173 6.48 13.98 6.96
C THR A 173 6.43 12.69 6.16
N HIS A 174 5.97 12.77 4.91
CA HIS A 174 5.98 11.63 4.01
C HIS A 174 7.39 11.08 3.73
N GLY A 175 8.45 11.89 3.89
CA GLY A 175 9.86 11.43 3.73
C GLY A 175 10.52 10.87 4.99
N THR A 176 9.79 10.67 6.08
CA THR A 176 10.33 10.20 7.37
C THR A 176 9.76 8.86 7.91
N PRO A 177 8.71 8.23 7.34
CA PRO A 177 7.96 7.18 8.05
C PRO A 177 8.83 5.95 8.36
N PHE A 178 9.73 5.56 7.45
CA PHE A 178 10.55 4.36 7.66
C PHE A 178 11.72 4.57 8.60
N ARG A 179 12.22 5.81 8.72
CA ARG A 179 13.18 6.13 9.77
C ARG A 179 12.54 6.01 11.14
N ARG A 180 11.38 6.63 11.34
CA ARG A 180 10.61 6.52 12.60
C ARG A 180 10.29 5.06 12.90
N ALA A 181 9.85 4.29 11.90
CA ALA A 181 9.58 2.87 12.08
C ALA A 181 10.82 2.06 12.48
N SER A 182 12.00 2.36 11.92
CA SER A 182 13.25 1.69 12.31
C SER A 182 13.72 2.08 13.71
N GLU A 183 13.61 3.37 14.07
CA GLU A 183 13.95 3.90 15.41
C GLU A 183 13.04 3.32 16.50
N GLU A 184 11.77 3.08 16.17
CA GLU A 184 10.78 2.41 17.04
C GLU A 184 10.92 0.88 17.09
N GLY A 185 11.85 0.29 16.32
CA GLY A 185 12.08 -1.15 16.29
C GLY A 185 10.99 -1.95 15.55
N LEU A 186 10.24 -1.30 14.66
CA LEU A 186 9.17 -1.91 13.86
C LEU A 186 9.70 -2.61 12.60
N ILE A 187 10.91 -2.25 12.16
CA ILE A 187 11.52 -2.73 10.91
C ILE A 187 12.48 -3.90 11.18
N ASP A 188 12.37 -4.98 10.41
CA ASP A 188 13.40 -6.01 10.31
C ASP A 188 14.58 -5.46 9.48
N LYS A 189 15.72 -5.26 10.15
CA LYS A 189 16.92 -4.67 9.54
C LYS A 189 17.69 -5.58 8.59
N GLU A 190 17.35 -6.86 8.56
CA GLU A 190 17.95 -7.85 7.66
C GLU A 190 17.02 -8.22 6.51
N GLY A 191 15.73 -7.91 6.64
CA GLY A 191 14.72 -8.36 5.70
C GLY A 191 14.04 -7.24 4.90
N SER A 192 14.48 -5.99 5.02
CA SER A 192 13.85 -4.84 4.34
C SER A 192 14.67 -4.35 3.15
N MET A 193 13.97 -3.83 2.14
CA MET A 193 14.60 -3.26 0.95
C MET A 193 13.71 -2.27 0.19
N HIS A 194 14.37 -1.36 -0.50
CA HIS A 194 13.80 -0.44 -1.46
C HIS A 194 13.95 -0.97 -2.89
N VAL A 195 12.98 -0.68 -3.75
CA VAL A 195 12.96 -1.03 -5.17
C VAL A 195 12.51 0.19 -5.99
N GLY A 196 13.37 0.67 -6.88
CA GLY A 196 13.07 1.80 -7.79
C GLY A 196 13.63 3.15 -7.37
N ILE A 197 14.51 3.17 -6.35
CA ILE A 197 15.18 4.38 -5.87
C ILE A 197 15.91 5.08 -7.01
N ARG A 198 15.68 6.39 -7.15
CA ARG A 198 16.30 7.26 -8.16
C ARG A 198 16.19 8.73 -7.74
N GLY A 199 16.60 9.62 -8.64
CA GLY A 199 16.57 11.06 -8.38
C GLY A 199 17.76 11.53 -7.54
N PRO A 200 17.92 12.87 -7.39
CA PRO A 200 19.00 13.45 -6.60
C PRO A 200 18.74 13.30 -5.09
N LEU A 201 19.80 12.97 -4.34
CA LEU A 201 19.80 12.99 -2.87
C LEU A 201 20.43 14.27 -2.33
N TYR A 202 20.18 14.61 -1.07
CA TYR A 202 20.83 15.73 -0.40
C TYR A 202 22.29 15.44 -0.11
N SER A 203 22.62 14.18 0.22
CA SER A 203 23.99 13.75 0.50
C SER A 203 24.21 12.27 0.23
N ALA A 204 25.46 11.88 -0.07
CA ALA A 204 25.86 10.48 -0.07
C ALA A 204 25.64 9.79 1.30
N LYS A 205 25.62 10.57 2.39
CA LYS A 205 25.33 10.07 3.73
C LYS A 205 23.91 9.51 3.88
N ASP A 206 22.98 9.94 3.04
CA ASP A 206 21.59 9.47 3.08
C ASP A 206 21.55 7.95 2.84
N LEU A 207 22.39 7.44 1.93
CA LEU A 207 22.53 6.01 1.63
C LEU A 207 23.15 5.22 2.79
N ASP A 208 24.17 5.78 3.45
CA ASP A 208 24.81 5.14 4.61
C ASP A 208 23.84 5.05 5.80
N GLN A 209 23.04 6.10 6.01
CA GLN A 209 22.02 6.16 7.05
C GLN A 209 20.90 5.16 6.76
N ASP A 210 20.35 5.16 5.54
CA ASP A 210 19.30 4.24 5.11
C ASP A 210 19.69 2.76 5.34
N LYS A 211 20.93 2.41 4.99
CA LYS A 211 21.48 1.08 5.27
C LYS A 211 21.50 0.74 6.76
N SER A 212 21.84 1.70 7.62
CA SER A 212 21.84 1.50 9.08
C SER A 212 20.43 1.35 9.68
N LEU A 213 19.43 1.86 8.96
CA LEU A 213 18.01 1.75 9.31
C LEU A 213 17.41 0.40 8.84
N GLY A 214 18.12 -0.35 7.99
CA GLY A 214 17.78 -1.74 7.68
C GLY A 214 17.51 -2.05 6.22
N PHE A 215 17.64 -1.07 5.33
CA PHE A 215 17.25 -1.21 3.94
C PHE A 215 18.44 -1.59 3.04
N GLU A 216 18.22 -2.59 2.19
CA GLU A 216 19.00 -2.75 0.96
C GLU A 216 18.32 -1.95 -0.16
N ILE A 217 19.09 -1.36 -1.07
CA ILE A 217 18.54 -0.61 -2.20
C ILE A 217 18.71 -1.43 -3.47
N PHE A 218 17.61 -1.61 -4.21
CA PHE A 218 17.63 -2.02 -5.62
C PHE A 218 17.14 -0.84 -6.46
N SER A 219 18.08 -0.04 -6.95
CA SER A 219 17.80 1.23 -7.63
C SER A 219 17.14 1.03 -9.01
N SER A 220 16.52 2.07 -9.57
CA SER A 220 16.03 2.02 -10.96
C SER A 220 17.13 1.77 -11.98
N VAL A 221 18.37 2.19 -11.69
CA VAL A 221 19.54 1.94 -12.56
C VAL A 221 19.88 0.44 -12.57
N GLU A 222 19.92 -0.20 -11.40
CA GLU A 222 20.11 -1.66 -11.34
C GLU A 222 18.92 -2.42 -11.92
N PHE A 223 17.70 -1.87 -11.77
CA PHE A 223 16.50 -2.42 -12.39
C PHE A 223 16.59 -2.37 -13.92
N GLU A 224 17.14 -1.32 -14.53
CA GLU A 224 17.36 -1.22 -15.97
C GLU A 224 18.24 -2.38 -16.49
N ASP A 225 19.29 -2.73 -15.74
CA ASP A 225 20.26 -3.75 -16.13
C ASP A 225 19.75 -5.19 -15.92
N ILE A 226 19.12 -5.47 -14.77
CA ILE A 226 18.78 -6.84 -14.34
C ILE A 226 17.28 -7.13 -14.51
N GLY A 227 16.46 -6.09 -14.61
CA GLY A 227 15.03 -6.15 -14.84
C GLY A 227 14.23 -6.75 -13.70
N ALA A 228 12.93 -6.91 -13.95
CA ALA A 228 11.98 -7.44 -12.98
C ALA A 228 12.33 -8.82 -12.43
N GLN A 229 13.08 -9.67 -13.14
CA GLN A 229 13.50 -10.95 -12.59
C GLN A 229 14.57 -10.76 -11.50
N GLY A 230 15.54 -9.87 -11.72
CA GLY A 230 16.52 -9.52 -10.70
C GLY A 230 15.90 -8.96 -9.43
N ALA A 231 14.88 -8.10 -9.59
CA ALA A 231 14.11 -7.59 -8.45
C ALA A 231 13.46 -8.73 -7.65
N ILE A 232 12.80 -9.69 -8.33
CA ILE A 232 12.15 -10.85 -7.69
C ILE A 232 13.17 -11.68 -6.91
N ASP A 233 14.32 -11.97 -7.51
CA ASP A 233 15.34 -12.82 -6.90
C ASP A 233 15.94 -12.14 -5.66
N LYS A 234 16.27 -10.85 -5.75
CA LYS A 234 16.76 -10.04 -4.62
C LYS A 234 15.73 -9.92 -3.49
N ILE A 235 14.47 -9.67 -3.81
CA ILE A 235 13.39 -9.60 -2.81
C ILE A 235 13.27 -10.93 -2.06
N ARG A 236 13.29 -12.06 -2.78
CA ARG A 236 13.22 -13.39 -2.16
C ARG A 236 14.42 -13.70 -1.28
N GLU A 237 15.62 -13.34 -1.74
CA GLU A 237 16.86 -13.52 -0.98
C GLU A 237 16.86 -12.69 0.31
N ARG A 238 16.45 -11.42 0.22
CA ARG A 238 16.43 -10.48 1.34
C ARG A 238 15.34 -10.83 2.37
N VAL A 239 14.10 -10.98 1.93
CA VAL A 239 12.94 -11.17 2.82
C VAL A 239 12.91 -12.59 3.39
N GLN A 240 13.19 -13.60 2.57
CA GLN A 240 13.04 -15.01 2.94
C GLN A 240 11.61 -15.31 3.44
N ASN A 241 11.46 -15.92 4.63
CA ASN A 241 10.16 -16.28 5.22
C ASN A 241 9.66 -15.26 6.28
N ARG A 242 10.31 -14.10 6.39
CA ARG A 242 9.96 -13.05 7.36
C ARG A 242 8.56 -12.47 7.08
N PRO A 243 7.85 -11.95 8.10
CA PRO A 243 6.60 -11.24 7.89
C PRO A 243 6.83 -9.99 7.04
N MET A 244 6.21 -9.96 5.86
CA MET A 244 6.46 -8.97 4.82
C MET A 244 5.30 -7.97 4.74
N TYR A 245 5.63 -6.69 4.77
CA TYR A 245 4.72 -5.61 4.42
C TYR A 245 5.14 -5.02 3.08
N VAL A 246 4.17 -4.82 2.19
CA VAL A 246 4.41 -4.29 0.84
C VAL A 246 3.92 -2.85 0.79
N SER A 247 4.84 -1.91 0.72
CA SER A 247 4.54 -0.47 0.61
C SER A 247 4.78 -0.05 -0.84
N ILE A 248 3.76 0.46 -1.53
CA ILE A 248 3.89 0.89 -2.92
C ILE A 248 3.57 2.38 -2.99
N ASP A 249 4.62 3.19 -3.08
CA ASP A 249 4.50 4.55 -3.57
C ASP A 249 4.26 4.51 -5.09
N ILE A 250 3.23 5.21 -5.55
CA ILE A 250 2.92 5.24 -6.98
C ILE A 250 4.01 5.94 -7.80
N ASP A 251 4.81 6.80 -7.17
CA ASP A 251 5.91 7.51 -7.81
C ASP A 251 7.12 6.61 -8.13
N VAL A 252 7.13 5.34 -7.69
CA VAL A 252 8.07 4.33 -8.20
C VAL A 252 7.95 4.17 -9.73
N LEU A 253 6.74 4.41 -10.25
CA LEU A 253 6.46 4.38 -11.67
C LEU A 253 6.94 5.67 -12.34
N ASP A 254 7.37 5.55 -13.59
CA ASP A 254 7.67 6.74 -14.38
C ASP A 254 6.43 7.65 -14.50
N PRO A 255 6.58 8.99 -14.51
CA PRO A 255 5.45 9.92 -14.65
C PRO A 255 4.61 9.71 -15.92
N SER A 256 5.14 9.04 -16.95
CA SER A 256 4.36 8.59 -18.10
C SER A 256 3.28 7.55 -17.76
N HIS A 257 3.42 6.85 -16.64
CA HIS A 257 2.49 5.85 -16.12
C HIS A 257 1.74 6.32 -14.86
N ALA A 258 2.38 7.12 -14.01
CA ALA A 258 1.81 7.68 -12.79
C ALA A 258 2.01 9.22 -12.71
N PRO A 259 1.32 10.00 -13.57
CA PRO A 259 1.50 11.46 -13.59
C PRO A 259 0.88 12.17 -12.39
N GLY A 260 -0.05 11.54 -11.68
CA GLY A 260 -0.80 12.12 -10.58
C GLY A 260 -0.22 11.75 -9.22
N THR A 261 0.98 12.27 -8.91
CA THR A 261 1.67 12.07 -7.63
C THR A 261 2.37 13.34 -7.16
N GLY A 262 2.72 13.40 -5.87
CA GLY A 262 3.29 14.55 -5.18
C GLY A 262 4.68 14.95 -5.70
N THR A 263 5.58 13.96 -5.80
CA THR A 263 7.03 14.12 -6.00
C THR A 263 7.53 13.30 -7.20
N PRO A 264 7.08 13.58 -8.44
CA PRO A 264 7.42 12.73 -9.58
C PRO A 264 8.90 12.79 -9.95
N GLU A 265 9.54 11.63 -10.06
CA GLU A 265 10.90 11.46 -10.55
C GLU A 265 10.94 10.75 -11.90
N ALA A 266 11.69 11.26 -12.87
CA ALA A 266 11.77 10.67 -14.22
C ALA A 266 12.62 9.38 -14.25
N GLY A 267 12.40 8.51 -15.25
CA GLY A 267 13.17 7.27 -15.41
C GLY A 267 12.75 6.17 -14.45
N GLY A 268 11.45 6.10 -14.15
CA GLY A 268 10.86 5.11 -13.25
C GLY A 268 10.50 3.80 -13.93
N LEU A 269 9.93 2.87 -13.15
CA LEU A 269 9.45 1.60 -13.66
C LEU A 269 8.22 1.81 -14.55
N THR A 270 8.01 0.88 -15.50
CA THR A 270 6.73 0.76 -16.19
C THR A 270 5.72 0.01 -15.32
N SER A 271 4.42 0.26 -15.54
CA SER A 271 3.37 -0.50 -14.82
C SER A 271 3.48 -2.01 -15.05
N ARG A 272 4.04 -2.45 -16.18
CA ARG A 272 4.21 -3.88 -16.49
C ARG A 272 5.27 -4.54 -15.63
N GLU A 273 6.35 -3.82 -15.33
CA GLU A 273 7.46 -4.30 -14.51
C GLU A 273 7.03 -4.46 -13.07
N LEU A 274 6.43 -3.42 -12.48
CA LEU A 274 5.89 -3.48 -11.11
C LEU A 274 4.90 -4.65 -10.97
N LEU A 275 3.95 -4.79 -11.91
CA LEU A 275 3.00 -5.90 -11.91
C LEU A 275 3.66 -7.27 -12.06
N LYS A 276 4.78 -7.39 -12.79
CA LYS A 276 5.52 -8.64 -12.90
C LYS A 276 6.14 -9.02 -11.55
N VAL A 277 6.72 -8.06 -10.84
CA VAL A 277 7.32 -8.28 -9.51
C VAL A 277 6.25 -8.67 -8.49
N ILE A 278 5.17 -7.90 -8.37
CA ILE A 278 4.10 -8.16 -7.39
C ILE A 278 3.45 -9.54 -7.59
N ARG A 279 3.27 -9.98 -8.84
CA ARG A 279 2.72 -11.32 -9.13
C ARG A 279 3.58 -12.46 -8.58
N SER A 280 4.87 -12.22 -8.33
CA SER A 280 5.79 -13.22 -7.79
C SER A 280 5.63 -13.48 -6.30
N PHE A 281 4.87 -12.65 -5.56
CA PHE A 281 4.81 -12.72 -4.10
C PHE A 281 3.84 -13.78 -3.55
N GLY A 282 3.20 -14.59 -4.39
CA GLY A 282 2.08 -15.45 -4.00
C GLY A 282 2.37 -16.50 -2.91
N ASP A 283 3.63 -16.86 -2.68
CA ASP A 283 4.13 -17.78 -1.65
C ASP A 283 4.87 -17.06 -0.50
N MET A 284 4.98 -15.74 -0.55
CA MET A 284 5.63 -14.93 0.49
C MET A 284 4.66 -14.63 1.64
N ASN A 285 5.21 -14.39 2.83
CA ASN A 285 4.42 -14.16 4.05
C ASN A 285 3.93 -12.70 4.14
N ILE A 286 3.01 -12.30 3.28
CA ILE A 286 2.44 -10.94 3.28
C ILE A 286 1.47 -10.78 4.48
N VAL A 287 1.77 -9.81 5.35
CA VAL A 287 0.96 -9.47 6.52
C VAL A 287 0.07 -8.24 6.30
N GLY A 288 0.47 -7.34 5.39
CA GLY A 288 -0.28 -6.16 5.00
C GLY A 288 0.33 -5.49 3.77
N ALA A 289 -0.39 -4.54 3.19
CA ALA A 289 0.12 -3.74 2.09
C ALA A 289 -0.56 -2.38 2.01
N ASP A 290 0.09 -1.42 1.36
CA ASP A 290 -0.52 -0.16 0.96
C ASP A 290 -0.14 0.27 -0.47
N VAL A 291 -0.94 1.20 -1.00
CA VAL A 291 -0.63 1.98 -2.21
C VAL A 291 -0.86 3.45 -1.86
N VAL A 292 0.17 4.28 -2.01
CA VAL A 292 0.22 5.68 -1.54
C VAL A 292 0.64 6.66 -2.64
N GLU A 293 0.54 7.95 -2.32
CA GLU A 293 0.83 9.13 -3.17
C GLU A 293 0.05 9.21 -4.50
#